data_AF-A0A8H7E657-F1
#
_entry.id   AF-A0A8H7E657-F1
#
_cell.length_a   1.000
_cell.length_b   1.000
_cell.length_c   1.000
_cell.angle_alpha   90.00
_cell.angle_beta   90.00
_cell.angle_gamma   90.00
#
_symmetry.space_group_name_H-M   'P 1'
#
loop_
_entity.id
_entity.type
_entity.pdbx_description
1 polymer ?
#
loop_
_entity_poly.entity_id
_entity_poly.type
_entity_poly.pdbx_seq_one_letter_code
_entity_poly.pdbx_strand_id
1 'polypeptide(L)'
;MRSCKATSARYNKLGLFLRLLCAYDRAAGLYLPTGIQATKHTYGDDFAANGKAVYAKHLALVRKKMSDVGRLNENEYLEFNVKEGWEPLCKFLRKEVPKDVEGKPKPFPHVNDRATLGQSIAPYFAALFQKLLWQTGTVVVAIAVMAGALWLGSENWAKVFEGDKSF
;
A
#
# COMPACT_ATOMS: atom_id res chain seq x y z
N MET A 1 25.48 -9.51 8.21
CA MET A 1 24.02 -9.24 8.33
C MET A 1 23.78 -8.38 9.56
N ARG A 2 23.48 -7.09 9.40
CA ARG A 2 23.23 -6.18 10.53
C ARG A 2 21.74 -6.19 10.89
N SER A 3 21.51 -6.52 12.15
CA SER A 3 20.24 -6.52 12.89
C SER A 3 19.42 -5.25 12.65
N CYS A 4 18.20 -5.39 12.14
CA CYS A 4 17.21 -4.32 12.07
C CYS A 4 16.38 -4.34 13.37
N LYS A 5 16.92 -3.71 14.42
CA LYS A 5 16.16 -3.35 15.63
C LYS A 5 16.07 -1.83 15.71
N ALA A 6 14.87 -1.35 16.03
CA ALA A 6 14.43 0.05 16.21
C ALA A 6 14.01 0.74 14.89
N THR A 7 12.83 1.34 14.72
CA THR A 7 12.17 2.34 15.58
C THR A 7 10.83 2.73 14.95
N SER A 8 9.71 2.58 15.68
CA SER A 8 8.72 3.64 15.98
C SER A 8 7.61 3.04 16.85
N ALA A 9 7.41 3.60 18.06
CA ALA A 9 6.47 3.08 19.06
C ALA A 9 5.00 3.04 18.59
N ARG A 10 4.67 3.74 17.49
CA ARG A 10 3.33 3.81 16.89
C ARG A 10 2.95 2.55 16.11
N TYR A 11 3.92 1.80 15.59
CA TYR A 11 3.69 0.56 14.82
C TYR A 11 3.57 -0.72 15.67
N ASN A 12 3.87 -0.65 16.96
CA ASN A 12 3.83 -1.83 17.83
C ASN A 12 2.42 -2.39 18.07
N LYS A 13 1.37 -1.55 18.02
CA LYS A 13 -0.02 -2.02 18.20
C LYS A 13 -0.59 -2.77 16.99
N LEU A 14 -0.06 -2.52 15.78
CA LEU A 14 -0.46 -3.22 14.55
C LEU A 14 0.45 -4.43 14.21
N GLY A 15 1.43 -4.72 15.08
CA GLY A 15 2.60 -5.54 14.73
C GLY A 15 2.29 -6.99 14.34
N LEU A 16 1.30 -7.64 14.95
CA LEU A 16 0.94 -9.01 14.60
C LEU A 16 0.11 -9.07 13.31
N PHE A 17 -0.90 -8.21 13.19
CA PHE A 17 -1.76 -8.13 12.00
C PHE A 17 -0.95 -7.81 10.74
N LEU A 18 -0.06 -6.82 10.80
CA LEU A 18 0.76 -6.43 9.67
C LEU A 18 1.75 -7.54 9.26
N ARG A 19 2.30 -8.28 10.25
CA ARG A 19 3.18 -9.43 9.97
C ARG A 19 2.42 -10.58 9.30
N LEU A 20 1.21 -10.88 9.77
CA LEU A 20 0.35 -11.90 9.16
C LEU A 20 -0.06 -11.48 7.74
N LEU A 21 -0.42 -10.21 7.53
CA LEU A 21 -0.72 -9.67 6.21
C LEU A 21 0.47 -9.78 5.26
N CYS A 22 1.68 -9.42 5.68
CA CYS A 22 2.88 -9.53 4.85
C CYS A 22 3.31 -10.99 4.58
N ALA A 23 3.05 -11.91 5.51
CA ALA A 23 3.31 -13.33 5.31
C ALA A 23 2.33 -13.95 4.31
N TYR A 24 1.11 -13.42 4.27
CA TYR A 24 0.03 -13.90 3.42
C TYR A 24 0.03 -13.27 2.02
N ASP A 25 0.16 -11.95 1.96
CA ASP A 25 0.18 -11.17 0.73
C ASP A 25 1.61 -10.68 0.44
N ARG A 26 2.22 -11.30 -0.56
CA ARG A 26 3.61 -11.02 -0.95
C ARG A 26 3.78 -9.58 -1.45
N ALA A 27 2.75 -8.98 -2.02
CA ALA A 27 2.79 -7.58 -2.46
C ALA A 27 2.78 -6.64 -1.24
N ALA A 28 1.97 -6.90 -0.22
CA ALA A 28 1.96 -6.18 1.04
C ALA A 28 3.33 -6.29 1.73
N GLY A 29 3.95 -7.48 1.72
CA GLY A 29 5.31 -7.72 2.20
C GLY A 29 6.39 -6.91 1.48
N LEU A 30 6.19 -6.57 0.19
CA LEU A 30 7.13 -5.77 -0.60
C LEU A 30 6.88 -4.26 -0.45
N TYR A 31 5.62 -3.83 -0.57
CA TYR A 31 5.28 -2.41 -0.68
C TYR A 31 5.16 -1.71 0.67
N LEU A 32 4.63 -2.37 1.71
CA LEU A 32 4.42 -1.71 3.00
C LEU A 32 5.74 -1.31 3.69
N PRO A 33 6.77 -2.18 3.79
CA PRO A 33 8.03 -1.78 4.41
C PRO A 33 8.71 -0.65 3.65
N THR A 34 8.66 -0.69 2.31
CA THR A 34 9.22 0.36 1.46
C THR A 34 8.51 1.68 1.66
N GLY A 35 7.18 1.68 1.72
CA GLY A 35 6.38 2.88 2.02
C GLY A 35 6.70 3.47 3.39
N ILE A 36 6.82 2.63 4.42
CA ILE A 36 7.18 3.06 5.78
C ILE A 36 8.58 3.70 5.78
N GLN A 37 9.57 3.05 5.18
CA GLN A 37 10.93 3.61 5.09
C GLN A 37 10.96 4.91 4.28
N ALA A 38 10.23 4.99 3.18
CA ALA A 38 10.12 6.21 2.40
C ALA A 38 9.55 7.36 3.23
N THR A 39 8.50 7.11 4.02
CA THR A 39 7.94 8.14 4.91
C THR A 39 8.93 8.59 5.98
N LYS A 40 9.72 7.65 6.52
CA LYS A 40 10.77 7.94 7.48
C LYS A 40 11.84 8.85 6.91
N HIS A 41 12.40 8.46 5.78
CA HIS A 41 13.51 9.18 5.15
C HIS A 41 13.08 10.54 4.58
N THR A 42 11.83 10.64 4.12
CA THR A 42 11.34 11.88 3.48
C THR A 42 10.77 12.86 4.49
N TYR A 43 10.03 12.36 5.49
CA TYR A 43 9.25 13.20 6.42
C TYR A 43 9.63 13.00 7.90
N GLY A 44 10.68 12.23 8.21
CA GLY A 44 11.10 12.00 9.60
C GLY A 44 10.06 11.25 10.44
N ASP A 45 9.31 10.34 9.82
CA ASP A 45 8.18 9.60 10.42
C ASP A 45 6.95 10.46 10.78
N ASP A 46 6.96 11.77 10.49
CA ASP A 46 5.82 12.68 10.73
C ASP A 46 5.48 13.53 9.50
N PHE A 47 4.63 12.98 8.64
CA PHE A 47 4.14 13.70 7.45
C PHE A 47 3.29 14.94 7.80
N ALA A 48 2.51 14.89 8.89
CA ALA A 48 1.60 15.97 9.22
C ALA A 48 2.37 17.23 9.65
N ALA A 49 3.44 17.05 10.43
CA ALA A 49 4.32 18.13 10.84
C ALA A 49 5.24 18.59 9.70
N ASN A 50 5.85 17.66 8.96
CA ASN A 50 6.98 17.99 8.07
C ASN A 50 6.60 18.13 6.59
N GLY A 51 5.44 17.62 6.16
CA GLY A 51 5.08 17.48 4.75
C GLY A 51 5.11 18.79 3.96
N LYS A 52 4.57 19.88 4.54
CA LYS A 52 4.56 21.21 3.88
C LYS A 52 5.96 21.78 3.68
N ALA A 53 6.82 21.65 4.70
CA ALA A 53 8.19 22.16 4.64
C ALA A 53 9.03 21.37 3.60
N VAL A 54 8.87 20.04 3.58
CA VAL A 54 9.51 19.17 2.60
C VAL A 54 9.05 19.51 1.17
N TYR A 55 7.76 19.74 0.97
CA TYR A 55 7.21 20.17 -0.32
C TYR A 55 7.80 21.51 -0.79
N ALA A 56 7.81 22.52 0.08
CA ALA A 56 8.39 23.83 -0.24
C ALA A 56 9.89 23.72 -0.60
N LYS A 57 10.64 22.91 0.16
CA LYS A 57 12.06 22.63 -0.13
C LYS A 57 12.26 21.94 -1.48
N HIS A 58 11.37 21.01 -1.83
CA HIS A 58 11.42 20.33 -3.12
C HIS A 58 11.15 21.30 -4.28
N LEU A 59 10.11 22.14 -4.19
CA LEU A 59 9.84 23.15 -5.23
C LEU A 59 11.03 24.11 -5.41
N ALA A 60 11.62 24.60 -4.32
CA ALA A 60 12.80 25.45 -4.38
C ALA A 60 13.99 24.75 -5.06
N LEU A 61 14.19 23.46 -4.78
CA LEU A 61 15.23 22.66 -5.44
C LEU A 61 14.99 22.52 -6.94
N VAL A 62 13.76 22.24 -7.37
CA VAL A 62 13.40 22.13 -8.79
C VAL A 62 13.67 23.46 -9.51
N ARG A 63 13.21 24.59 -8.95
CA ARG A 63 13.46 25.92 -9.53
C ARG A 63 14.95 26.21 -9.64
N LYS A 64 15.72 25.93 -8.57
CA LYS A 64 17.17 26.09 -8.58
C LYS A 64 17.82 25.23 -9.68
N LYS A 65 17.47 23.95 -9.76
CA LYS A 65 18.06 23.04 -10.77
C LYS A 65 17.74 23.48 -12.19
N MET A 66 16.52 23.96 -12.46
CA MET A 66 16.14 24.49 -13.76
C MET A 66 16.86 25.80 -14.07
N SER A 67 17.07 26.65 -13.06
CA SER A 67 17.87 27.88 -13.18
C SER A 67 19.34 27.58 -13.48
N ASP A 68 19.95 26.62 -12.75
CA ASP A 68 21.37 26.24 -12.89
C ASP A 68 21.68 25.76 -14.31
N VAL A 69 20.71 25.11 -14.99
CA VAL A 69 20.85 24.64 -16.38
C VAL A 69 20.29 25.61 -17.42
N GLY A 70 19.88 26.83 -17.02
CA GLY A 70 19.36 27.85 -17.94
C GLY A 70 17.95 27.60 -18.51
N ARG A 71 17.20 26.65 -17.95
CA ARG A 71 15.89 26.20 -18.45
C ARG A 71 14.71 26.76 -17.65
N LEU A 72 14.96 27.69 -16.73
CA LEU A 72 13.91 28.41 -16.00
C LEU A 72 13.32 29.53 -16.89
N ASN A 73 12.65 29.15 -17.96
CA ASN A 73 12.01 30.05 -18.92
C ASN A 73 10.63 29.49 -19.34
N GLU A 74 9.77 30.35 -19.89
CA GLU A 74 8.39 30.03 -20.24
C GLU A 74 8.21 28.94 -21.31
N ASN A 75 9.26 28.61 -22.07
CA ASN A 75 9.22 27.59 -23.11
C ASN A 75 9.58 26.19 -22.59
N GLU A 76 10.25 26.09 -21.45
CA GLU A 76 10.81 24.83 -20.93
C GLU A 76 10.39 24.52 -19.49
N TYR A 77 9.86 25.50 -18.77
CA TYR A 77 9.40 25.35 -17.40
C TYR A 77 8.01 25.97 -17.22
N LEU A 78 7.10 25.17 -16.69
CA LEU A 78 5.78 25.61 -16.24
C LEU A 78 5.58 25.22 -14.78
N GLU A 79 5.37 26.20 -13.91
CA GLU A 79 4.90 25.96 -12.55
C GLU A 79 3.37 25.89 -12.55
N PHE A 80 2.84 24.70 -12.80
CA PHE A 80 1.42 24.47 -13.00
C PHE A 80 0.65 24.23 -11.69
N ASN A 81 -0.45 24.95 -11.48
CA ASN A 81 -1.42 24.66 -10.43
C ASN A 81 -2.63 23.94 -11.02
N VAL A 82 -2.93 22.74 -10.52
CA VAL A 82 -4.04 21.89 -11.01
C VAL A 82 -5.41 22.57 -11.03
N LYS A 83 -5.62 23.63 -10.22
CA LYS A 83 -6.86 24.40 -10.21
C LYS A 83 -7.05 25.28 -11.44
N GLU A 84 -5.99 25.55 -12.19
CA GLU A 84 -6.00 26.40 -13.38
C GLU A 84 -6.58 25.66 -14.61
N GLY A 85 -6.70 24.33 -14.54
CA GLY A 85 -7.30 23.53 -15.61
C GLY A 85 -6.43 23.45 -16.86
N TRP A 86 -7.07 23.36 -18.03
CA TRP A 86 -6.38 23.07 -19.30
C TRP A 86 -5.53 24.24 -19.82
N GLU A 87 -5.95 25.48 -19.59
CA GLU A 87 -5.46 26.63 -20.34
C GLU A 87 -3.94 26.86 -20.26
N PRO A 88 -3.32 27.01 -19.07
CA PRO A 88 -1.87 27.24 -18.99
C PRO A 88 -1.06 26.03 -19.47
N LEU A 89 -1.57 24.81 -19.25
CA LEU A 89 -0.91 23.57 -19.67
C LEU A 89 -0.92 23.42 -21.19
N CYS A 90 -2.07 23.60 -21.83
CA CYS A 90 -2.22 23.53 -23.28
C CYS A 90 -1.42 24.63 -23.98
N LYS A 91 -1.40 25.85 -23.44
CA LYS A 91 -0.58 26.96 -23.94
C LYS A 91 0.92 26.61 -23.89
N PHE A 92 1.41 26.13 -22.76
CA PHE A 92 2.80 25.70 -22.59
C PHE A 92 3.18 24.59 -23.57
N LEU A 93 2.31 23.60 -23.76
CA LEU A 93 2.52 22.48 -24.67
C LEU A 93 2.26 22.81 -26.15
N ARG A 94 1.76 24.02 -26.46
CA ARG A 94 1.34 24.45 -27.81
C ARG A 94 0.34 23.48 -28.44
N LYS A 95 -0.64 23.04 -27.63
CA LYS A 95 -1.72 22.14 -28.04
C LYS A 95 -3.07 22.81 -27.81
N GLU A 96 -4.07 22.41 -28.60
CA GLU A 96 -5.45 22.81 -28.36
C GLU A 96 -5.99 22.17 -27.07
N VAL A 97 -6.98 22.82 -26.46
CA VAL A 97 -7.73 22.25 -25.35
C VAL A 97 -8.49 21.01 -25.85
N PRO A 98 -8.40 19.86 -25.17
CA PRO A 98 -9.09 18.64 -25.58
C PRO A 98 -10.59 18.85 -25.72
N LYS A 99 -11.17 18.32 -26.80
CA LYS A 99 -12.63 18.34 -27.05
C LYS A 99 -13.25 16.96 -26.84
N ASP A 100 -14.53 16.94 -26.48
CA ASP A 100 -15.35 15.74 -26.39
C ASP A 100 -15.91 15.30 -27.74
N VAL A 101 -16.71 14.24 -27.75
CA VAL A 101 -17.31 13.67 -28.96
C VAL A 101 -18.28 14.63 -29.66
N GLU A 102 -18.75 15.66 -28.96
CA GLU A 102 -19.63 16.72 -29.47
C GLU A 102 -18.85 17.98 -29.87
N GLY A 103 -17.51 17.96 -29.73
CA GLY A 103 -16.65 19.10 -30.05
C GLY A 103 -16.56 20.17 -28.96
N LYS A 104 -17.12 19.95 -27.77
CA LYS A 104 -17.05 20.89 -26.63
C LYS A 104 -15.76 20.70 -25.83
N PRO A 105 -15.23 21.73 -25.15
CA PRO A 105 -14.07 21.57 -24.28
C PRO A 105 -14.32 20.51 -23.20
N LYS A 106 -13.45 19.51 -23.11
CA LYS A 106 -13.50 18.50 -22.05
C LYS A 106 -13.23 19.16 -20.70
N PRO A 107 -13.96 18.78 -19.64
CA PRO A 107 -13.63 19.22 -18.29
C PRO A 107 -12.22 18.74 -17.91
N PHE A 108 -11.51 19.53 -17.11
CA PHE A 108 -10.22 19.11 -16.57
C PHE A 108 -10.41 17.92 -15.62
N PRO A 109 -9.65 16.82 -15.75
CA PRO A 109 -9.90 15.60 -14.99
C PRO A 109 -9.76 15.79 -13.47
N HIS A 110 -10.73 15.29 -12.70
CA HIS A 110 -10.71 15.28 -11.25
C HIS A 110 -11.10 13.89 -10.72
N VAL A 111 -10.18 12.93 -10.88
CA VAL A 111 -10.44 11.49 -10.66
C VAL A 111 -9.79 10.91 -9.41
N ASN A 112 -8.81 11.61 -8.83
CA ASN A 112 -8.03 11.12 -7.68
C ASN A 112 -8.27 11.98 -6.44
N ASP A 113 -9.54 12.25 -6.14
CA ASP A 113 -9.90 12.98 -4.94
C ASP A 113 -9.90 12.07 -3.70
N ARG A 114 -9.81 12.69 -2.54
CA ARG A 114 -9.67 11.96 -1.28
C ARG A 114 -10.89 11.08 -0.97
N ALA A 115 -12.09 11.52 -1.35
CA ALA A 115 -13.32 10.82 -1.03
C ALA A 115 -13.46 9.56 -1.90
N THR A 116 -13.23 9.67 -3.21
CA THR A 116 -13.29 8.54 -4.14
C THR A 116 -12.18 7.52 -3.90
N LEU A 117 -10.97 7.96 -3.53
CA LEU A 117 -9.87 7.07 -3.20
C LEU A 117 -10.19 6.20 -1.97
N GLY A 118 -10.74 6.79 -0.90
CA GLY A 118 -11.15 6.06 0.29
C GLY A 118 -12.23 5.01 -0.01
N GLN A 119 -13.22 5.36 -0.84
CA GLN A 119 -14.28 4.45 -1.27
C GLN A 119 -13.75 3.29 -2.12
N SER A 120 -12.70 3.52 -2.91
CA SER A 120 -12.11 2.49 -3.77
C SER A 120 -11.17 1.54 -3.01
N ILE A 121 -10.51 2.03 -1.96
CA ILE A 121 -9.55 1.25 -1.15
C ILE A 121 -10.25 0.38 -0.09
N ALA A 122 -11.35 0.85 0.50
CA ALA A 122 -12.09 0.13 1.53
C ALA A 122 -12.53 -1.30 1.13
N PRO A 123 -13.17 -1.54 -0.04
CA PRO A 123 -13.61 -2.89 -0.43
C PRO A 123 -12.43 -3.82 -0.69
N TYR A 124 -11.29 -3.30 -1.17
CA TYR A 124 -10.08 -4.09 -1.36
C TYR A 124 -9.56 -4.66 -0.03
N PHE A 125 -9.46 -3.82 1.00
CA PHE A 125 -9.04 -4.29 2.33
C PHE A 125 -10.07 -5.22 2.97
N ALA A 126 -11.37 -4.96 2.79
CA ALA A 126 -12.43 -5.84 3.28
C ALA A 126 -12.34 -7.25 2.64
N ALA A 127 -12.13 -7.33 1.32
CA ALA A 127 -11.98 -8.59 0.61
C ALA A 127 -10.72 -9.36 1.05
N LEU A 128 -9.58 -8.66 1.22
CA LEU A 128 -8.36 -9.27 1.77
C LEU A 128 -8.59 -9.83 3.17
N PHE A 129 -9.30 -9.09 4.03
CA PHE A 129 -9.59 -9.51 5.39
C PHE A 129 -10.54 -10.72 5.41
N GLN A 130 -11.60 -10.71 4.60
CA GLN A 130 -12.51 -11.85 4.46
C GLN A 130 -11.77 -13.10 3.95
N LYS A 131 -10.88 -12.94 2.97
CA LYS A 131 -10.06 -14.05 2.44
C LYS A 131 -9.15 -14.64 3.52
N LEU A 132 -8.54 -13.78 4.34
CA LEU A 132 -7.72 -14.20 5.47
C LEU A 132 -8.54 -15.00 6.50
N LEU A 133 -9.74 -14.53 6.87
CA LEU A 133 -10.63 -15.23 7.78
C LEU A 133 -11.07 -16.59 7.25
N TRP A 134 -11.45 -16.67 5.98
CA TRP A 134 -11.87 -17.91 5.35
C TRP A 134 -10.76 -18.96 5.41
N GLN A 135 -9.55 -18.59 4.98
CA GLN A 135 -8.44 -19.54 4.93
C GLN A 135 -7.94 -19.95 6.31
N THR A 136 -7.81 -19.01 7.24
CA THR A 136 -7.47 -19.35 8.63
C THR A 136 -8.52 -20.29 9.25
N GLY A 137 -9.82 -20.03 8.99
CA GLY A 137 -10.91 -20.93 9.38
C GLY A 137 -10.74 -22.33 8.82
N THR A 138 -10.46 -22.48 7.52
CA THR A 138 -10.28 -23.81 6.89
C THR A 138 -9.11 -24.59 7.50
N VAL A 139 -7.99 -23.92 7.79
CA VAL A 139 -6.82 -24.55 8.41
C VAL A 139 -7.11 -24.98 9.84
N VAL A 140 -7.79 -24.14 10.63
CA VAL A 140 -8.16 -24.49 12.02
C VAL A 140 -9.11 -25.68 12.05
N VAL A 141 -10.12 -25.71 11.17
CA VAL A 141 -11.04 -26.84 11.05
C VAL A 141 -10.30 -28.12 10.65
N ALA A 142 -9.40 -28.05 9.66
CA ALA A 142 -8.61 -29.21 9.24
C ALA A 142 -7.73 -29.76 10.39
N ILE A 143 -7.08 -28.89 11.15
CA ILE A 143 -6.29 -29.28 12.33
C ILE A 143 -7.18 -29.92 13.39
N ALA A 144 -8.34 -29.33 13.68
CA ALA A 144 -9.28 -29.88 14.66
C ALA A 144 -9.82 -31.26 14.24
N VAL A 145 -10.14 -31.45 12.95
CA VAL A 145 -10.56 -32.74 12.40
C VAL A 145 -9.45 -33.78 12.51
N MET A 146 -8.21 -33.43 12.15
CA MET A 146 -7.06 -34.34 12.31
C MET A 146 -6.80 -34.70 13.77
N ALA A 147 -6.84 -33.71 14.67
CA ALA A 147 -6.68 -33.94 16.11
C ALA A 147 -7.80 -34.84 16.66
N GLY A 148 -9.05 -34.60 16.25
CA GLY A 148 -10.20 -35.43 16.62
C GLY A 148 -10.06 -36.87 16.10
N ALA A 149 -9.62 -37.06 14.85
CA ALA A 149 -9.37 -38.38 14.28
C ALA A 149 -8.24 -39.12 15.00
N LEU A 150 -7.15 -38.43 15.37
CA LEU A 150 -6.05 -39.00 16.15
C LEU A 150 -6.52 -39.37 17.57
N TRP A 151 -7.33 -38.53 18.21
CA TRP A 151 -7.89 -38.79 19.54
C TRP A 151 -8.83 -40.00 19.53
N LEU A 152 -9.81 -40.04 18.62
CA LEU A 152 -10.71 -41.18 18.44
C LEU A 152 -9.96 -42.45 18.02
N GLY A 153 -8.90 -42.30 17.23
CA GLY A 153 -8.03 -43.41 16.87
C GLY A 153 -7.25 -43.94 18.07
N SER A 154 -6.79 -43.07 18.99
CA SER A 154 -5.90 -43.45 20.10
C SER A 154 -6.47 -44.57 20.99
N GLU A 155 -7.79 -44.58 21.18
CA GLU A 155 -8.50 -45.64 21.91
C GLU A 155 -8.51 -47.00 21.17
N ASN A 156 -8.38 -46.96 19.83
CA ASN A 156 -8.33 -48.15 18.97
C ASN A 156 -6.88 -48.60 18.67
N TRP A 157 -5.91 -47.70 18.62
CA TRP A 157 -4.49 -48.04 18.41
C TRP A 157 -3.93 -48.91 19.54
N ALA A 158 -4.36 -48.69 20.80
CA ALA A 158 -3.96 -49.54 21.93
C ALA A 158 -4.35 -51.01 21.70
N LYS A 159 -5.56 -51.26 21.18
CA LYS A 159 -6.05 -52.62 20.88
C LYS A 159 -5.31 -53.28 19.71
N VAL A 160 -4.91 -52.50 18.71
CA VAL A 160 -4.16 -53.00 17.54
C VAL A 160 -2.72 -53.37 17.90
N PHE A 161 -2.06 -52.63 18.80
CA PHE A 161 -0.67 -52.91 19.19
C PHE A 161 -0.55 -53.87 20.39
N GLU A 162 -1.57 -54.03 21.22
CA GLU A 162 -1.60 -55.05 22.28
C GLU A 162 -2.12 -56.42 21.80
N GLY A 163 -2.85 -56.44 20.68
CA GLY A 163 -3.51 -57.64 20.13
C GLY A 163 -2.62 -58.63 19.36
N ASP A 164 -1.31 -58.39 19.26
CA ASP A 164 -0.36 -59.28 18.56
C ASP A 164 0.90 -59.56 19.40
N LYS A 165 0.70 -60.20 20.57
CA LYS A 165 1.78 -60.72 21.42
C LYS A 165 1.85 -62.25 21.43
N SER A 166 1.34 -62.92 20.40
CA SER A 166 1.51 -64.37 20.22
C SER A 166 2.53 -64.68 19.13
N PHE A 167 3.81 -64.58 19.48
CA PHE A 167 4.91 -65.35 18.89
C PHE A 167 5.79 -65.88 20.02
#